data_AF-K1SVP5-F1
#
_entry.id   AF-K1SVP5-F1
#
_cell.length_a   1.000
_cell.length_b   1.000
_cell.length_c   1.000
_cell.angle_alpha   90.00
_cell.angle_beta   90.00
_cell.angle_gamma   90.00
#
_symmetry.space_group_name_H-M   'P 1'
#
loop_
_entity.id
_entity.type
_entity.pdbx_description
1 polymer ?
#
loop_
_entity_poly.entity_id
_entity_poly.type
_entity_poly.pdbx_seq_one_letter_code
_entity_poly.pdbx_strand_id
1 'polypeptide(L)'
;MFSCSQKEPVTVTITNPLSIDRNGEMVEISMAEITGKLQLPDTAQVIVLDENGLEVPYQITYDDMLIFPASVKGDASAVYTIAEGTPQPVDVVACGRQYPERLDDVA
;
A
#
# COMPACT_ATOMS: atom_id res chain seq x y z
N MET A 1 -11.47 -30.41 -10.23
CA MET A 1 -12.28 -29.46 -9.45
C MET A 1 -11.31 -28.50 -8.76
N PHE A 2 -11.04 -27.34 -9.37
CA PHE A 2 -10.52 -26.11 -8.77
C PHE A 2 -10.68 -25.04 -9.85
N SER A 3 -11.87 -24.44 -9.91
CA SER A 3 -12.07 -23.22 -10.69
C SER A 3 -11.45 -22.10 -9.85
N CYS A 4 -10.23 -21.69 -10.15
CA CYS A 4 -9.72 -20.42 -9.66
C CYS A 4 -10.63 -19.35 -10.28
N SER A 5 -11.61 -18.86 -9.51
CA SER A 5 -12.19 -17.55 -9.79
C SER A 5 -11.03 -16.55 -9.68
N GLN A 6 -10.43 -16.20 -10.82
CA GLN A 6 -9.45 -15.14 -10.88
C GLN A 6 -10.19 -13.86 -10.48
N LYS A 7 -9.98 -13.42 -9.24
CA LYS A 7 -10.51 -12.14 -8.79
C LYS A 7 -9.83 -11.05 -9.62
N GLU A 8 -10.64 -10.17 -10.20
CA GLU A 8 -10.12 -9.16 -11.10
C GLU A 8 -9.31 -8.14 -10.29
N PRO A 9 -8.07 -7.83 -10.73
CA PRO A 9 -7.25 -6.82 -10.08
C PRO A 9 -7.89 -5.43 -10.22
N VAL A 10 -7.75 -4.59 -9.20
CA VAL A 10 -8.22 -3.20 -9.21
C VAL A 10 -7.11 -2.30 -9.71
N THR A 11 -7.39 -1.56 -10.77
CA THR A 11 -6.47 -0.53 -11.28
C THR A 11 -6.78 0.82 -10.65
N VAL A 12 -5.74 1.49 -10.17
CA VAL A 12 -5.80 2.82 -9.59
C VAL A 12 -4.96 3.75 -10.46
N THR A 13 -5.61 4.76 -11.03
CA THR A 13 -4.94 5.79 -11.83
C THR A 13 -4.78 7.05 -11.00
N ILE A 14 -3.54 7.47 -10.78
CA ILE A 14 -3.20 8.68 -10.05
C ILE A 14 -2.72 9.72 -11.08
N THR A 15 -3.32 10.91 -11.07
CA THR A 15 -3.01 11.96 -12.04
C THR A 15 -2.41 13.17 -11.33
N ASN A 16 -1.29 13.67 -11.87
CA ASN A 16 -0.64 14.88 -11.41
C ASN A 16 -0.87 16.01 -12.44
N PRO A 17 -1.75 16.98 -12.14
CA PRO A 17 -2.05 18.09 -13.04
C PRO A 17 -1.01 19.22 -12.98
N LEU A 18 0.04 19.08 -12.17
CA LEU A 18 1.11 20.08 -12.05
C LEU A 18 2.24 19.70 -13.01
N SER A 19 2.94 20.70 -13.54
CA SER A 19 4.09 20.52 -14.43
C SER A 19 5.40 20.13 -13.71
N ILE A 20 5.31 19.72 -12.44
CA ILE A 20 6.44 19.29 -11.61
C ILE A 20 6.26 17.83 -11.21
N ASP A 21 7.36 17.09 -11.18
CA ASP A 21 7.37 15.69 -10.75
C ASP A 21 7.07 15.58 -9.25
N ARG A 22 6.17 14.68 -8.89
CA ARG A 22 5.84 14.37 -7.49
C ARG A 22 6.27 12.94 -7.21
N ASN A 23 7.35 12.80 -6.46
CA ASN A 23 7.99 11.52 -6.18
C ASN A 23 7.83 11.15 -4.71
N GLY A 24 7.38 9.92 -4.44
CA GLY A 24 7.21 9.40 -3.09
C GLY A 24 6.11 10.09 -2.29
N GLU A 25 5.09 10.60 -2.97
CA GLU A 25 3.93 11.18 -2.28
C GLU A 25 3.04 10.07 -1.73
N MET A 26 2.61 10.22 -0.48
CA MET A 26 1.72 9.26 0.16
C MET A 26 0.31 9.39 -0.41
N VAL A 27 -0.18 8.29 -0.97
CA VAL A 27 -1.57 8.18 -1.45
C VAL A 27 -2.33 7.29 -0.49
N GLU A 28 -3.57 7.66 -0.18
CA GLU A 28 -4.45 6.96 0.75
C GLU A 28 -5.70 6.49 0.02
N ILE A 29 -6.06 5.22 0.18
CA ILE A 29 -7.23 4.60 -0.44
C ILE A 29 -7.98 3.79 0.61
N SER A 30 -9.30 3.91 0.66
CA SER A 30 -10.10 3.11 1.60
C SER A 30 -10.05 1.62 1.26
N MET A 31 -9.69 0.79 2.23
CA MET A 31 -9.66 -0.65 2.04
C MET A 31 -11.06 -1.22 1.76
N ALA A 32 -12.12 -0.59 2.28
CA ALA A 32 -13.50 -0.97 2.01
C ALA A 32 -13.88 -0.85 0.52
N GLU A 33 -13.37 0.18 -0.17
CA GLU A 33 -13.58 0.32 -1.62
C GLU A 33 -12.83 -0.76 -2.41
N ILE A 34 -11.65 -1.14 -1.94
CA ILE A 34 -10.82 -2.18 -2.55
C ILE A 34 -11.48 -3.55 -2.37
N THR A 35 -11.84 -3.92 -1.13
CA THR A 35 -12.49 -5.21 -0.84
C THR A 35 -13.85 -5.31 -1.54
N GLY A 36 -14.60 -4.21 -1.61
CA GLY A 36 -15.87 -4.15 -2.35
C GLY A 36 -15.70 -4.43 -3.84
N LYS A 37 -14.64 -3.89 -4.46
CA LYS A 37 -14.35 -4.11 -5.89
C LYS A 37 -13.76 -5.50 -6.17
N LEU A 38 -12.81 -5.96 -5.35
CA LEU A 38 -12.16 -7.27 -5.53
C LEU A 38 -12.99 -8.45 -4.98
N GLN A 39 -14.09 -8.18 -4.26
CA GLN A 39 -14.88 -9.19 -3.54
C GLN A 39 -14.01 -10.07 -2.63
N LEU A 40 -13.10 -9.43 -1.90
CA LEU A 40 -12.17 -10.12 -1.01
C LEU A 40 -12.83 -10.44 0.34
N PRO A 41 -12.54 -11.59 0.94
CA PRO A 41 -12.83 -11.80 2.36
C PRO A 41 -11.98 -10.85 3.21
N ASP A 42 -12.46 -10.47 4.39
CA ASP A 42 -11.78 -9.54 5.30
C ASP A 42 -10.36 -9.99 5.70
N THR A 43 -10.05 -11.28 5.57
CA THR A 43 -8.73 -11.85 5.89
C THR A 43 -7.77 -11.90 4.70
N ALA A 44 -8.16 -11.44 3.53
CA ALA A 44 -7.30 -11.46 2.35
C ALA A 44 -6.17 -10.45 2.50
N GLN A 45 -4.98 -10.87 2.08
CA GLN A 45 -3.84 -9.97 1.91
C GLN A 45 -3.83 -9.42 0.49
N VAL A 46 -3.35 -8.19 0.34
CA VAL A 46 -3.24 -7.51 -0.95
C VAL A 46 -1.79 -7.17 -1.25
N ILE A 47 -1.49 -6.99 -2.53
CA ILE A 47 -0.22 -6.44 -3.00
C ILE A 47 -0.51 -5.25 -3.90
N VAL A 48 0.38 -4.26 -3.86
CA VAL A 48 0.34 -3.10 -4.74
C VAL A 48 1.46 -3.26 -5.76
N LEU A 49 1.12 -3.23 -7.03
CA LEU A 49 2.05 -3.36 -8.14
C LEU A 49 2.14 -2.04 -8.91
N ASP A 50 3.34 -1.64 -9.31
CA ASP A 50 3.55 -0.51 -10.21
C ASP A 50 3.27 -0.87 -11.68
N GLU A 51 3.49 0.08 -12.59
CA GLU A 51 3.34 -0.11 -14.04
C GLU A 51 4.26 -1.19 -14.63
N ASN A 52 5.36 -1.52 -13.94
CA ASN A 52 6.32 -2.55 -14.34
C ASN A 52 5.99 -3.91 -13.70
N GLY A 53 4.94 -3.99 -12.88
CA GLY A 53 4.60 -5.19 -12.10
C GLY A 53 5.51 -5.43 -10.90
N LEU A 54 6.22 -4.41 -10.43
CA LEU A 54 7.04 -4.47 -9.21
C LEU A 54 6.19 -4.14 -7.99
N GLU A 55 6.41 -4.88 -6.91
CA GLU A 55 5.70 -4.66 -5.65
C GLU A 55 6.16 -3.36 -4.98
N VAL A 56 5.20 -2.51 -4.67
CA VAL A 56 5.39 -1.25 -3.95
C VAL A 56 5.09 -1.50 -2.48
N PRO A 57 5.97 -1.10 -1.55
CA PRO A 57 5.70 -1.24 -0.13
C PRO A 57 4.45 -0.43 0.24
N TYR A 58 3.55 -1.06 0.98
CA TYR A 58 2.30 -0.45 1.43
C TYR A 58 2.14 -0.64 2.93
N GLN A 59 1.26 0.15 3.53
CA GLN A 59 0.82 0.00 4.90
C GLN A 59 -0.69 0.14 4.98
N ILE A 60 -1.33 -0.59 5.90
CA ILE A 60 -2.72 -0.35 6.28
C ILE A 60 -2.69 0.42 7.61
N THR A 61 -3.34 1.58 7.64
CA THR A 61 -3.45 2.41 8.84
C THR A 61 -4.50 1.85 9.81
N TYR A 62 -4.60 2.44 11.01
CA TYR A 62 -5.53 1.99 12.05
C TYR A 62 -7.01 2.19 11.68
N ASP A 63 -7.30 3.07 10.72
CA ASP A 63 -8.61 3.42 10.18
C ASP A 63 -8.91 2.74 8.84
N ASP A 64 -8.23 1.62 8.54
CA ASP A 64 -8.42 0.80 7.34
C ASP A 64 -8.15 1.56 6.02
N MET A 65 -7.17 2.47 6.02
CA MET A 65 -6.69 3.12 4.80
C MET A 65 -5.42 2.43 4.30
N LEU A 66 -5.43 2.01 3.04
CA LEU A 66 -4.26 1.53 2.33
C LEU A 66 -3.43 2.75 1.89
N ILE A 67 -2.21 2.83 2.39
CA ILE A 67 -1.26 3.90 2.04
C ILE A 67 -0.02 3.35 1.34
N PHE A 68 0.44 4.03 0.29
CA PHE A 68 1.67 3.68 -0.42
C PHE A 68 2.30 4.93 -1.07
N PRO A 69 3.63 4.94 -1.27
CA PRO A 69 4.31 6.03 -1.96
C PRO A 69 4.09 5.92 -3.47
N ALA A 70 3.46 6.93 -4.07
CA ALA A 70 3.29 7.06 -5.51
C ALA A 70 4.31 8.04 -6.11
N SER A 71 4.74 7.78 -7.34
CA SER A 71 5.60 8.70 -8.10
C SER A 71 4.97 8.99 -9.45
N VAL A 72 4.61 10.24 -9.68
CA VAL A 72 3.91 10.69 -10.89
C VAL A 72 4.64 11.87 -11.49
N LYS A 73 4.96 11.77 -12.78
CA LYS A 73 5.60 12.86 -13.52
C LYS A 73 4.68 14.06 -13.65
N GLY A 74 5.26 15.23 -13.90
CA GLY A 74 4.48 16.42 -14.21
C GLY A 74 3.57 16.21 -15.42
N ASP A 75 2.35 16.72 -15.35
CA ASP A 75 1.30 16.64 -16.39
C ASP A 75 1.03 15.19 -16.87
N ALA A 76 1.20 14.20 -15.99
CA ALA A 76 1.08 12.78 -16.31
C ALA A 76 0.21 12.02 -15.31
N SER A 77 -0.08 10.77 -15.65
CA SER A 77 -0.73 9.81 -14.76
C SER A 77 0.17 8.60 -14.56
N ALA A 78 0.10 8.01 -13.37
CA ALA A 78 0.72 6.72 -13.06
C ALA A 78 -0.38 5.70 -12.73
N VAL A 79 -0.20 4.47 -13.17
CA VAL A 79 -1.13 3.37 -12.94
C VAL A 79 -0.56 2.38 -11.94
N TYR A 80 -1.34 2.05 -10.92
CA TYR A 80 -1.03 1.03 -9.94
C TYR A 80 -2.08 -0.05 -9.96
N THR A 81 -1.66 -1.29 -9.73
CA THR A 81 -2.55 -2.45 -9.73
C THR A 81 -2.58 -3.06 -8.33
N ILE A 82 -3.77 -3.14 -7.76
CA ILE A 82 -4.01 -3.78 -6.47
C ILE A 82 -4.62 -5.15 -6.72
N ALA A 83 -3.97 -6.18 -6.22
CA ALA A 83 -4.40 -7.57 -6.39
C ALA A 83 -4.35 -8.32 -5.06
N GLU A 84 -5.10 -9.41 -4.96
CA GLU A 84 -4.93 -10.37 -3.86
C GLU A 84 -3.55 -11.03 -4.00
N GLY A 85 -2.79 -11.06 -2.90
CA GLY A 85 -1.45 -11.62 -2.90
C GLY A 85 -0.86 -11.64 -1.50
N THR A 86 0.21 -12.41 -1.33
CA THR A 86 1.01 -12.41 -0.09
C THR A 86 2.12 -11.38 -0.24
N PRO A 87 2.17 -10.32 0.60
CA PRO A 87 3.22 -9.31 0.56
C PRO A 87 4.59 -9.92 0.77
N GLN A 88 5.61 -9.34 0.15
CA GLN A 88 6.98 -9.77 0.41
C GLN A 88 7.34 -9.54 1.89
N PRO A 89 8.02 -10.50 2.53
CA PRO A 89 8.50 -10.32 3.88
C PRO A 89 9.52 -9.16 3.91
N VAL A 90 9.29 -8.20 4.80
CA VAL A 90 10.24 -7.11 5.02
C VAL A 90 11.25 -7.53 6.09
N ASP A 91 12.53 -7.43 5.77
CA ASP A 91 13.60 -7.81 6.70
C ASP A 91 13.61 -6.87 7.92
N VAL A 92 13.56 -7.47 9.11
CA VAL A 92 13.66 -6.73 10.38
C VAL A 92 15.12 -6.32 10.59
N VAL A 93 15.43 -5.05 10.34
CA VAL A 93 16.78 -4.51 10.50
C VAL A 93 17.10 -4.03 11.92
N ALA A 94 16.07 -3.76 12.74
CA ALA A 94 16.23 -3.27 14.10
C ALA A 94 15.07 -3.68 15.01
N CYS A 95 15.40 -3.98 16.27
CA CYS A 95 14.42 -4.23 17.34
C CYS A 95 14.58 -3.16 18.43
N GLY A 96 13.54 -2.36 18.66
CA GLY A 96 13.51 -1.40 19.78
C GLY A 96 13.04 -2.06 21.08
N ARG A 97 13.55 -1.58 22.22
CA ARG A 97 12.96 -1.84 23.55
C ARG A 97 12.33 -0.54 24.04
N GLN A 98 11.02 -0.56 24.30
CA GLN A 98 10.33 0.57 24.91
C GLN A 98 10.56 0.52 26.43
N TYR A 99 11.24 1.52 26.98
CA TYR A 99 11.35 1.72 28.42
C TYR A 99 10.26 2.72 28.86
N PRO A 100 9.43 2.38 29.86
CA PRO A 100 8.36 3.27 30.33
C PRO A 100 8.89 4.59 30.91
N GLU A 101 9.98 4.51 31.65
CA GLU A 101 10.64 5.62 32.32
C GLU A 101 11.80 6.19 31.49
N ARG A 102 12.01 7.51 31.56
CA ARG A 102 13.24 8.09 31.03
C ARG A 102 14.37 7.84 32.03
N LEU A 103 15.58 7.60 31.51
CA LEU A 103 16.78 7.47 32.35
C LEU A 103 17.02 8.73 33.21
N ASP A 104 16.56 9.90 32.75
CA ASP A 104 16.69 11.19 33.45
C ASP A 104 15.71 11.35 34.63
N ASP A 105 14.73 10.46 34.79
CA ASP A 105 13.72 10.53 35.86
C ASP A 105 14.16 9.80 37.14
N VAL A 106 15.38 9.25 37.17
CA VAL A 106 15.99 8.60 38.34
C VAL A 106 16.98 9.58 38.99
N ALA A 107 16.56 10.22 40.09
CA ALA A 107 17.37 11.13 40.91
C ALA A 107 17.99 10.43 42.13
#